data_AF-X0XA82-F1
#
_entry.id   AF-X0XA82-F1
#
_cell.length_a   1.000
_cell.length_b   1.000
_cell.length_c   1.000
_cell.angle_alpha   90.00
_cell.angle_beta   90.00
_cell.angle_gamma   90.00
#
_symmetry.space_group_name_H-M   'P 1'
#
loop_
_entity.id
_entity.type
_entity.pdbx_description
1 polymer ?
#
loop_
_entity_poly.entity_id
_entity_poly.type
_entity_poly.pdbx_seq_one_letter_code
_entity_poly.pdbx_strand_id
1 'polypeptide(L)'
;EEKISRASDVRELIDHYVPYRPRKRSRSRQALAQGLQPLATQVLSQEQFIPDMAQAAEPCVDPEKGLDDLPAVLEGVFHIVSDWVAEERSHRDRQRAVFRQEAEIVVRRLSRSLPGRLAREFKQYFDFRQKVAKLHPYHMLSILRGKRLRVLQYRFEPPVEAMARAAAELYFAGGVAQWEQIRNEVGTELPADDGEALRGLNGAEFLAACIQHSLANILIDIAGRELDKDLCKQAEALALGIIRRKGRIQA
;
A
#
# COMPACT_ATOMS: atom_id res chain seq x y z
N GLU A 1 -5.83 11.86 -21.95
CA GLU A 1 -5.77 10.91 -23.08
C GLU A 1 -4.35 10.55 -23.48
N GLU A 2 -3.46 11.53 -23.69
CA GLU A 2 -2.07 11.30 -24.15
C GLU A 2 -1.23 10.36 -23.25
N LYS A 3 -1.41 10.43 -21.92
CA LYS A 3 -0.76 9.52 -20.96
C LYS A 3 -1.27 8.07 -21.05
N ILE A 4 -2.57 7.89 -21.36
CA ILE A 4 -3.19 6.56 -21.51
C ILE A 4 -2.72 5.92 -22.81
N SER A 5 -2.64 6.69 -23.90
CA SER A 5 -2.17 6.19 -25.21
C SER A 5 -0.68 5.87 -25.25
N ARG A 6 0.12 6.43 -24.34
CA ARG A 6 1.58 6.22 -24.26
C ARG A 6 1.99 5.16 -23.23
N ALA A 7 1.04 4.53 -22.55
CA ALA A 7 1.35 3.50 -21.57
C ALA A 7 2.07 2.32 -22.25
N SER A 8 3.24 1.97 -21.72
CA SER A 8 4.12 0.92 -22.24
C SER A 8 3.66 -0.48 -21.87
N ASP A 9 3.00 -0.61 -20.73
CA ASP A 9 2.50 -1.88 -20.19
C ASP A 9 1.08 -1.73 -19.60
N VAL A 10 0.36 -2.85 -19.51
CA VAL A 10 -0.99 -2.93 -18.92
C VAL A 10 -1.05 -2.34 -17.50
N ARG A 11 0.05 -2.45 -16.74
CA ARG A 11 0.15 -1.89 -15.38
C ARG A 11 0.11 -0.36 -15.39
N GLU A 12 0.94 0.26 -16.24
CA GLU A 12 0.97 1.72 -16.40
C GLU A 12 -0.37 2.25 -16.93
N LEU A 13 -1.01 1.50 -17.83
CA LEU A 13 -2.35 1.82 -18.32
C LEU A 13 -3.38 1.82 -17.18
N ILE A 14 -3.38 0.77 -16.34
CA ILE A 14 -4.27 0.68 -15.17
C ILE A 14 -4.00 1.85 -14.23
N ASP A 15 -2.73 2.17 -13.98
CA ASP A 15 -2.33 3.27 -13.10
C ASP A 15 -2.84 4.63 -13.58
N HIS A 16 -2.76 4.91 -14.89
CA HIS A 16 -3.33 6.12 -15.48
C HIS A 16 -4.86 6.14 -15.46
N TYR A 17 -5.50 4.97 -15.44
CA TYR A 17 -6.94 4.83 -15.42
C TYR A 17 -7.56 4.91 -14.01
N VAL A 18 -6.79 4.66 -12.93
CA VAL A 18 -7.29 4.66 -11.53
C VAL A 18 -8.20 5.86 -11.20
N PRO A 19 -7.85 7.11 -11.56
CA PRO A 19 -8.68 8.28 -11.24
C PRO A 19 -10.04 8.28 -11.95
N TYR A 20 -10.11 7.68 -13.14
CA TYR A 20 -11.31 7.66 -14.00
C TYR A 20 -12.20 6.44 -13.75
N ARG A 21 -11.73 5.49 -12.93
CA ARG A 21 -12.49 4.27 -12.64
C ARG A 21 -13.77 4.63 -11.87
N PRO A 22 -14.96 4.19 -12.32
CA PRO A 22 -16.19 4.40 -11.55
C PRO A 22 -16.11 3.63 -10.23
N ARG A 23 -16.03 4.35 -9.11
CA ARG A 23 -16.05 3.78 -7.75
C ARG A 23 -17.47 3.73 -7.21
N LYS A 24 -17.72 2.76 -6.32
CA LYS A 24 -18.89 2.76 -5.41
C LYS A 24 -18.85 4.03 -4.54
N ARG A 25 -19.97 4.39 -3.91
CA ARG A 25 -20.02 5.49 -2.93
C ARG A 25 -18.87 5.31 -1.91
N SER A 26 -17.97 6.29 -1.86
CA SER A 26 -16.76 6.33 -1.00
C SER A 26 -16.89 7.51 -0.05
N ARG A 27 -16.37 7.39 1.18
CA ARG A 27 -16.32 8.50 2.15
C ARG A 27 -15.58 9.71 1.56
N SER A 28 -14.48 9.49 0.85
CA SER A 28 -13.72 10.55 0.14
C SER A 28 -14.57 11.29 -0.90
N ARG A 29 -15.38 10.57 -1.69
CA ARG A 29 -16.26 11.20 -2.69
C ARG A 29 -17.42 11.95 -2.09
N GLN A 30 -17.96 11.44 -0.98
CA GLN A 30 -18.97 12.17 -0.20
C GLN A 30 -18.36 13.48 0.31
N ALA A 31 -17.19 13.43 0.94
CA ALA A 31 -16.46 14.61 1.41
C ALA A 31 -16.13 15.60 0.29
N LEU A 32 -15.76 15.12 -0.91
CA LEU A 32 -15.58 16.00 -2.09
C LEU A 32 -16.88 16.69 -2.51
N ALA A 33 -18.01 15.96 -2.52
CA ALA A 33 -19.32 16.52 -2.83
C ALA A 33 -19.80 17.52 -1.76
N GLN A 34 -19.34 17.37 -0.51
CA GLN A 34 -19.56 18.29 0.59
C GLN A 34 -18.68 19.55 0.52
N GLY A 35 -17.76 19.64 -0.45
CA GLY A 35 -16.93 20.83 -0.69
C GLY A 35 -15.64 20.89 0.13
N LEU A 36 -15.18 19.77 0.71
CA LEU A 36 -13.95 19.70 1.51
C LEU A 36 -12.65 19.67 0.68
N GLN A 37 -12.75 19.74 -0.64
CA GLN A 37 -11.61 19.71 -1.54
C GLN A 37 -10.55 20.81 -1.27
N PRO A 38 -10.90 22.09 -1.04
CA PRO A 38 -9.90 23.14 -0.85
C PRO A 38 -9.00 22.89 0.37
N LEU A 39 -9.59 22.48 1.49
CA LEU A 39 -8.85 22.16 2.71
C LEU A 39 -7.94 20.92 2.50
N ALA A 40 -8.45 19.88 1.83
CA ALA A 40 -7.63 18.72 1.47
C ALA A 40 -6.44 19.09 0.56
N THR A 41 -6.63 20.01 -0.40
CA THR A 41 -5.53 20.50 -1.26
C THR A 41 -4.49 21.25 -0.46
N GLN A 42 -4.90 22.09 0.50
CA GLN A 42 -3.99 22.82 1.37
C GLN A 42 -3.15 21.87 2.25
N VAL A 43 -3.78 20.83 2.81
CA VAL A 43 -3.09 19.79 3.59
C VAL A 43 -2.09 19.02 2.71
N LEU A 44 -2.48 18.64 1.49
CA LEU A 44 -1.60 17.85 0.63
C LEU A 44 -0.42 18.67 0.07
N SER A 45 -0.63 19.95 -0.27
CA SER A 45 0.43 20.78 -0.89
C SER A 45 1.51 21.19 0.11
N GLN A 46 1.17 21.32 1.40
CA GLN A 46 2.06 21.80 2.46
C GLN A 46 2.69 23.17 2.15
N GLU A 47 2.13 23.95 1.21
CA GLU A 47 2.67 25.27 0.82
C GLU A 47 2.52 26.30 1.95
N GLN A 48 1.45 26.15 2.74
CA GLN A 48 1.18 26.97 3.91
C GLN A 48 1.14 26.06 5.13
N PHE A 49 1.96 26.36 6.13
CA PHE A 49 1.96 25.63 7.38
C PHE A 49 0.63 25.85 8.11
N ILE A 50 -0.07 24.76 8.42
CA ILE A 50 -1.29 24.77 9.23
C ILE A 50 -0.88 24.43 10.67
N PRO A 51 -0.90 25.40 11.60
CA PRO A 51 -0.51 25.14 12.98
C PRO A 51 -1.52 24.26 13.73
N ASP A 52 -2.80 24.38 13.37
CA ASP A 52 -3.90 23.68 14.04
C ASP A 52 -4.97 23.30 12.99
N MET A 53 -5.17 21.99 12.82
CA MET A 53 -6.18 21.46 11.89
C MET A 53 -7.60 21.79 12.32
N ALA A 54 -7.88 21.91 13.62
CA ALA A 54 -9.20 22.29 14.11
C ALA A 54 -9.60 23.68 13.59
N GLN A 55 -8.72 24.66 13.78
CA GLN A 55 -8.95 26.04 13.31
C GLN A 55 -9.11 26.12 11.79
N ALA A 56 -8.35 25.33 11.03
CA ALA A 56 -8.46 25.29 9.58
C ALA A 56 -9.78 24.64 9.09
N ALA A 57 -10.34 23.70 9.88
CA ALA A 57 -11.56 22.98 9.55
C ALA A 57 -12.84 23.67 10.05
N GLU A 58 -12.77 24.56 11.04
CA GLU A 58 -13.92 25.33 11.56
C GLU A 58 -14.79 25.99 10.48
N PRO A 59 -14.24 26.69 9.46
CA PRO A 59 -15.04 27.34 8.43
C PRO A 59 -15.76 26.36 7.49
N CYS A 60 -15.41 25.08 7.54
CA CYS A 60 -15.98 24.03 6.69
C CYS A 60 -17.15 23.28 7.36
N VAL A 61 -17.46 23.56 8.64
CA VAL A 61 -18.61 22.97 9.33
C VAL A 61 -19.90 23.52 8.73
N ASP A 62 -20.72 22.62 8.20
CA ASP A 62 -21.94 22.97 7.47
C ASP A 62 -22.96 21.81 7.56
N PRO A 63 -23.92 21.90 8.51
CA PRO A 63 -24.95 20.89 8.68
C PRO A 63 -25.81 20.67 7.43
N GLU A 64 -25.99 21.68 6.56
CA GLU A 64 -26.77 21.52 5.32
C GLU A 64 -26.07 20.58 4.33
N LYS A 65 -24.74 20.48 4.42
CA LYS A 65 -23.93 19.54 3.65
C LYS A 65 -23.70 18.21 4.38
N GLY A 66 -24.28 18.01 5.58
CA GLY A 66 -24.03 16.84 6.41
C GLY A 66 -22.62 16.82 7.02
N LEU A 67 -22.08 18.01 7.32
CA LEU A 67 -20.86 18.24 8.09
C LEU A 67 -21.26 18.85 9.43
N ASP A 68 -21.83 18.01 10.29
CA ASP A 68 -22.51 18.43 11.51
C ASP A 68 -21.55 19.00 12.57
N ASP A 69 -20.31 18.53 12.58
CA ASP A 69 -19.30 18.91 13.55
C ASP A 69 -17.88 18.89 12.95
N LEU A 70 -16.93 19.40 13.74
CA LEU A 70 -15.52 19.47 13.36
C LEU A 70 -14.89 18.08 13.07
N PRO A 71 -15.13 17.02 13.88
CA PRO A 71 -14.69 15.66 13.57
C PRO A 71 -15.15 15.17 12.19
N ALA A 72 -16.41 15.40 11.82
CA ALA A 72 -16.92 14.99 10.51
C ALA A 72 -16.18 15.68 9.37
N VAL A 73 -15.83 16.96 9.52
CA VAL A 73 -14.99 17.69 8.55
C VAL A 73 -13.60 17.07 8.46
N LEU A 74 -12.95 16.83 9.60
CA LEU A 74 -11.59 16.28 9.65
C LEU A 74 -11.53 14.85 9.09
N GLU A 75 -12.48 13.98 9.43
CA GLU A 75 -12.61 12.63 8.85
C GLU A 75 -12.83 12.71 7.32
N GLY A 76 -13.66 13.64 6.87
CA GLY A 76 -13.89 13.87 5.44
C GLY A 76 -12.62 14.26 4.70
N VAL A 77 -11.88 15.25 5.22
CA VAL A 77 -10.58 15.68 4.65
C VAL A 77 -9.56 14.55 4.70
N PHE A 78 -9.49 13.81 5.80
CA PHE A 78 -8.58 12.69 6.01
C PHE A 78 -8.77 11.62 4.93
N HIS A 79 -10.02 11.24 4.65
CA HIS A 79 -10.32 10.28 3.61
C HIS A 79 -10.00 10.80 2.20
N ILE A 80 -10.21 12.09 1.92
CA ILE A 80 -9.81 12.69 0.63
C ILE A 80 -8.30 12.58 0.45
N VAL A 81 -7.53 13.06 1.42
CA VAL A 81 -6.06 13.08 1.33
C VAL A 81 -5.50 11.66 1.27
N SER A 82 -6.00 10.74 2.09
CA SER A 82 -5.58 9.33 2.08
C SER A 82 -5.81 8.64 0.73
N ASP A 83 -6.96 8.90 0.09
CA ASP A 83 -7.28 8.37 -1.24
C ASP A 83 -6.37 9.00 -2.31
N TRP A 84 -6.17 10.33 -2.28
CA TRP A 84 -5.29 11.02 -3.23
C TRP A 84 -3.85 10.50 -3.13
N VAL A 85 -3.35 10.31 -1.91
CA VAL A 85 -2.02 9.73 -1.68
C VAL A 85 -1.95 8.29 -2.22
N ALA A 86 -2.99 7.47 -2.06
CA ALA A 86 -3.02 6.12 -2.63
C ALA A 86 -3.08 6.11 -4.17
N GLU A 87 -3.72 7.12 -4.75
CA GLU A 87 -3.95 7.27 -6.18
C GLU A 87 -2.82 7.99 -6.91
N GLU A 88 -1.87 8.57 -6.19
CA GLU A 88 -0.74 9.24 -6.79
C GLU A 88 0.24 8.22 -7.41
N ARG A 89 0.52 8.39 -8.70
CA ARG A 89 1.32 7.42 -9.46
C ARG A 89 2.75 7.33 -8.92
N SER A 90 3.38 8.49 -8.72
CA SER A 90 4.76 8.58 -8.24
C SER A 90 4.92 7.85 -6.90
N HIS A 91 3.93 8.03 -6.01
CA HIS A 91 3.85 7.33 -4.75
C HIS A 91 3.71 5.81 -4.94
N ARG A 92 2.75 5.34 -5.74
CA ARG A 92 2.59 3.90 -6.00
C ARG A 92 3.84 3.25 -6.58
N ASP A 93 4.49 3.89 -7.54
CA ASP A 93 5.73 3.40 -8.16
C ASP A 93 6.84 3.23 -7.11
N ARG A 94 7.02 4.24 -6.25
CA ARG A 94 7.98 4.19 -5.15
C ARG A 94 7.66 3.07 -4.16
N GLN A 95 6.40 2.95 -3.73
CA GLN A 95 5.97 1.92 -2.78
C GLN A 95 6.12 0.51 -3.35
N ARG A 96 5.83 0.31 -4.64
CA ARG A 96 6.05 -0.98 -5.33
C ARG A 96 7.52 -1.36 -5.37
N ALA A 97 8.40 -0.41 -5.65
CA ALA A 97 9.84 -0.65 -5.63
C ALA A 97 10.32 -1.07 -4.24
N VAL A 98 9.92 -0.35 -3.20
CA VAL A 98 10.25 -0.66 -1.80
C VAL A 98 9.71 -2.01 -1.38
N PHE A 99 8.42 -2.29 -1.66
CA PHE A 99 7.80 -3.56 -1.33
C PHE A 99 8.53 -4.73 -2.01
N ARG A 100 8.91 -4.58 -3.28
CA ARG A 100 9.64 -5.60 -4.03
C ARG A 100 11.03 -5.86 -3.46
N GLN A 101 11.72 -4.82 -2.99
CA GLN A 101 13.08 -4.90 -2.46
C GLN A 101 13.13 -5.45 -1.02
N GLU A 102 12.21 -5.01 -0.17
CA GLU A 102 12.31 -5.18 1.28
C GLU A 102 11.28 -6.14 1.87
N ALA A 103 10.17 -6.44 1.19
CA ALA A 103 9.17 -7.37 1.73
C ALA A 103 9.75 -8.77 1.92
N GLU A 104 9.23 -9.49 2.90
CA GLU A 104 9.61 -10.87 3.16
C GLU A 104 8.46 -11.83 2.85
N ILE A 105 8.76 -12.94 2.16
CA ILE A 105 7.82 -14.05 2.08
C ILE A 105 7.96 -14.88 3.35
N VAL A 106 6.83 -15.15 4.01
CA VAL A 106 6.75 -16.03 5.18
C VAL A 106 5.88 -17.21 4.83
N VAL A 107 6.46 -18.40 4.89
CA VAL A 107 5.81 -19.67 4.59
C VAL A 107 5.70 -20.49 5.86
N ARG A 108 4.52 -21.05 6.08
CA ARG A 108 4.24 -21.92 7.23
C ARG A 108 3.54 -23.19 6.79
N ARG A 109 3.71 -24.26 7.57
CA ARG A 109 2.87 -25.46 7.41
C ARG A 109 1.41 -25.15 7.74
N LEU A 110 0.49 -25.71 6.95
CA LEU A 110 -0.96 -25.56 7.17
C LEU A 110 -1.48 -26.60 8.18
N SER A 111 -0.98 -27.83 8.13
CA SER A 111 -1.36 -28.93 9.04
C SER A 111 -0.15 -29.47 9.80
N ARG A 112 -0.37 -29.87 11.05
CA ARG A 112 0.63 -30.62 11.84
C ARG A 112 0.70 -32.10 11.45
N SER A 113 -0.41 -32.66 10.96
CA SER A 113 -0.49 -34.04 10.46
C SER A 113 -0.43 -34.04 8.95
N LEU A 114 0.67 -34.53 8.40
CA LEU A 114 0.95 -34.61 6.97
C LEU A 114 1.45 -36.03 6.63
N PRO A 115 1.08 -36.58 5.46
CA PRO A 115 1.67 -37.83 4.98
C PRO A 115 3.20 -37.75 4.97
N GLY A 116 3.90 -38.79 5.44
CA GLY A 116 5.36 -38.76 5.63
C GLY A 116 6.19 -38.46 4.38
N ARG A 117 5.63 -38.65 3.17
CA ARG A 117 6.24 -38.21 1.91
C ARG A 117 6.20 -36.69 1.75
N LEU A 118 5.02 -36.08 1.92
CA LEU A 118 4.82 -34.63 1.82
C LEU A 118 5.56 -33.90 2.94
N ALA A 119 5.58 -34.48 4.15
CA ALA A 119 6.29 -33.90 5.29
C ALA A 119 7.81 -33.78 5.02
N ARG A 120 8.42 -34.78 4.38
CA ARG A 120 9.83 -34.75 3.99
C ARG A 120 10.09 -33.78 2.83
N GLU A 121 9.22 -33.78 1.83
CA GLU A 121 9.36 -32.94 0.63
C GLU A 121 9.31 -31.44 0.94
N PHE A 122 8.42 -31.02 1.83
CA PHE A 122 8.21 -29.59 2.16
C PHE A 122 8.89 -29.15 3.46
N LYS A 123 9.73 -29.99 4.08
CA LYS A 123 10.35 -29.73 5.39
C LYS A 123 11.08 -28.38 5.45
N GLN A 124 11.79 -28.02 4.38
CA GLN A 124 12.54 -26.76 4.29
C GLN A 124 11.65 -25.51 4.27
N TYR A 125 10.34 -25.66 3.98
CA TYR A 125 9.39 -24.56 3.84
C TYR A 125 8.47 -24.37 5.06
N PHE A 126 8.61 -25.18 6.11
CA PHE A 126 7.70 -25.11 7.26
C PHE A 126 7.85 -23.86 8.12
N ASP A 127 9.05 -23.28 8.15
CA ASP A 127 9.37 -22.01 8.82
C ASP A 127 10.27 -21.16 7.90
N PHE A 128 9.94 -21.14 6.61
CA PHE A 128 10.75 -20.42 5.62
C PHE A 128 10.41 -18.94 5.61
N ARG A 129 11.45 -18.12 5.73
CA ARG A 129 11.39 -16.66 5.68
C ARG A 129 12.53 -16.15 4.84
N GLN A 130 12.23 -15.30 3.85
CA GLN A 130 13.27 -14.71 3.00
C GLN A 130 12.79 -13.38 2.42
N LYS A 131 13.71 -12.42 2.25
CA LYS A 131 13.47 -11.24 1.41
C LYS A 131 13.08 -11.64 0.00
N VAL A 132 12.01 -11.04 -0.49
CA VAL A 132 11.43 -11.26 -1.81
C VAL A 132 12.43 -10.97 -2.92
N ALA A 133 13.27 -9.94 -2.77
CA ALA A 133 14.31 -9.60 -3.74
C ALA A 133 15.34 -10.72 -3.96
N LYS A 134 15.54 -11.60 -2.96
CA LYS A 134 16.46 -12.74 -3.02
C LYS A 134 15.76 -14.07 -3.31
N LEU A 135 14.44 -14.06 -3.47
CA LEU A 135 13.64 -15.26 -3.67
C LEU A 135 13.85 -15.80 -5.09
N HIS A 136 14.49 -16.98 -5.18
CA HIS A 136 14.65 -17.63 -6.48
C HIS A 136 13.29 -18.17 -6.98
N PRO A 137 12.96 -18.01 -8.28
CA PRO A 137 11.77 -18.57 -8.91
C PRO A 137 11.40 -20.04 -8.58
N TYR A 138 12.37 -20.94 -8.38
CA TYR A 138 12.05 -22.36 -8.06
C TYR A 138 11.49 -22.53 -6.65
N HIS A 139 11.87 -21.67 -5.69
CA HIS A 139 11.28 -21.68 -4.36
C HIS A 139 9.81 -21.30 -4.45
N MET A 140 9.48 -20.27 -5.24
CA MET A 140 8.10 -19.86 -5.48
C MET A 140 7.27 -21.02 -6.07
N LEU A 141 7.78 -21.75 -7.07
CA LEU A 141 7.09 -22.93 -7.62
C LEU A 141 6.83 -24.01 -6.56
N SER A 142 7.81 -24.27 -5.69
CA SER A 142 7.70 -25.26 -4.61
C SER A 142 6.63 -24.84 -3.60
N ILE A 143 6.62 -23.56 -3.21
CA ILE A 143 5.64 -22.97 -2.30
C ILE A 143 4.23 -23.04 -2.91
N LEU A 144 4.08 -22.65 -4.18
CA LEU A 144 2.79 -22.73 -4.90
C LEU A 144 2.27 -24.16 -4.99
N ARG A 145 3.14 -25.13 -5.27
CA ARG A 145 2.78 -26.55 -5.27
C ARG A 145 2.33 -27.00 -3.87
N GLY A 146 3.06 -26.61 -2.82
CA GLY A 146 2.70 -26.92 -1.44
C GLY A 146 1.36 -26.29 -1.02
N LYS A 147 1.07 -25.06 -1.47
CA LYS A 147 -0.23 -24.39 -1.28
C LYS A 147 -1.36 -25.15 -1.97
N ARG A 148 -1.17 -25.55 -3.24
CA ARG A 148 -2.17 -26.32 -4.00
C ARG A 148 -2.49 -27.67 -3.33
N LEU A 149 -1.47 -28.31 -2.75
CA LEU A 149 -1.62 -29.56 -2.00
C LEU A 149 -2.13 -29.36 -0.56
N ARG A 150 -2.46 -28.12 -0.15
CA ARG A 150 -2.89 -27.76 1.21
C ARG A 150 -1.88 -28.17 2.30
N VAL A 151 -0.60 -28.18 1.97
CA VAL A 151 0.51 -28.47 2.90
C VAL A 151 1.09 -27.20 3.50
N LEU A 152 1.19 -26.15 2.68
CA LEU A 152 1.79 -24.87 3.03
C LEU A 152 0.79 -23.73 2.89
N GLN A 153 1.00 -22.68 3.66
CA GLN A 153 0.43 -21.36 3.45
C GLN A 153 1.57 -20.35 3.42
N TYR A 154 1.39 -19.26 2.69
CA TYR A 154 2.36 -18.16 2.68
C TYR A 154 1.66 -16.82 2.72
N ARG A 155 2.39 -15.82 3.22
CA ARG A 155 2.02 -14.41 3.17
C ARG A 155 3.26 -13.57 2.86
N PHE A 156 3.04 -12.34 2.43
CA PHE A 156 4.10 -11.33 2.38
C PHE A 156 3.99 -10.47 3.63
N GLU A 157 5.09 -10.33 4.36
CA GLU A 157 5.20 -9.35 5.43
C GLU A 157 5.65 -8.01 4.83
N PRO A 158 4.82 -6.96 4.95
CA PRO A 158 5.10 -5.67 4.34
C PRO A 158 6.24 -4.96 5.08
N PRO A 159 7.14 -4.27 4.37
CA PRO A 159 8.20 -3.48 4.97
C PRO A 159 7.67 -2.09 5.37
N VAL A 160 6.75 -2.05 6.33
CA VAL A 160 5.99 -0.83 6.72
C VAL A 160 6.89 0.37 6.97
N GLU A 161 7.97 0.18 7.71
CA GLU A 161 8.92 1.24 8.06
C GLU A 161 9.62 1.82 6.81
N ALA A 162 10.06 0.96 5.89
CA ALA A 162 10.70 1.39 4.65
C ALA A 162 9.69 2.10 3.72
N MET A 163 8.45 1.64 3.70
CA MET A 163 7.36 2.25 2.94
C MET A 163 7.03 3.65 3.46
N ALA A 164 6.95 3.82 4.79
CA ALA A 164 6.72 5.09 5.44
C ALA A 164 7.85 6.09 5.14
N ARG A 165 9.12 5.67 5.26
CA ARG A 165 10.29 6.49 4.90
C ARG A 165 10.27 6.92 3.44
N ALA A 166 9.93 6.02 2.53
CA ALA A 166 9.85 6.33 1.10
C ALA A 166 8.68 7.26 0.75
N ALA A 167 7.58 7.22 1.52
CA ALA A 167 6.51 8.21 1.41
C ALA A 167 6.97 9.56 1.95
N ALA A 168 7.72 9.56 3.05
CA ALA A 168 8.21 10.79 3.66
C ALA A 168 9.15 11.58 2.73
N GLU A 169 10.04 10.89 2.01
CA GLU A 169 10.88 11.49 0.97
C GLU A 169 10.10 12.16 -0.16
N LEU A 170 8.85 11.74 -0.39
CA LEU A 170 8.01 12.25 -1.47
C LEU A 170 7.16 13.45 -1.04
N TYR A 171 6.61 13.42 0.17
CA TYR A 171 5.60 14.39 0.62
C TYR A 171 6.12 15.46 1.57
N PHE A 172 7.22 15.23 2.29
CA PHE A 172 7.75 16.20 3.25
C PHE A 172 9.02 16.87 2.71
N ALA A 173 9.08 18.20 2.82
CA ALA A 173 10.26 18.97 2.42
C ALA A 173 11.50 18.60 3.25
N GLY A 174 11.32 18.32 4.55
CA GLY A 174 12.38 17.80 5.42
C GLY A 174 12.63 16.28 5.27
N GLY A 175 11.92 15.61 4.36
CA GLY A 175 12.05 14.19 4.07
C GLY A 175 11.89 13.30 5.30
N VAL A 176 12.78 12.33 5.45
CA VAL A 176 12.75 11.34 6.54
C VAL A 176 12.97 11.98 7.92
N ALA A 177 13.77 13.05 8.02
CA ALA A 177 14.05 13.69 9.30
C ALA A 177 12.78 14.32 9.89
N GLN A 178 11.99 15.01 9.06
CA GLN A 178 10.71 15.58 9.47
C GLN A 178 9.71 14.48 9.88
N TRP A 179 9.69 13.37 9.15
CA TRP A 179 8.85 12.22 9.50
C TRP A 179 9.21 11.60 10.87
N GLU A 180 10.50 11.44 11.14
CA GLU A 180 10.97 10.91 12.42
C GLU A 180 10.67 11.88 13.58
N GLN A 181 10.76 13.20 13.34
CA GLN A 181 10.31 14.22 14.31
C GLN A 181 8.83 14.09 14.64
N ILE A 182 7.96 14.06 13.62
CA ILE A 182 6.51 13.89 13.77
C ILE A 182 6.18 12.61 14.57
N ARG A 183 6.85 11.50 14.26
CA ARG A 183 6.65 10.23 14.98
C ARG A 183 7.10 10.27 16.44
N ASN A 184 8.11 11.08 16.76
CA ASN A 184 8.55 11.25 18.13
C ASN A 184 7.59 12.14 18.94
N GLU A 185 6.93 13.09 18.28
CA GLU A 185 5.98 14.03 18.88
C GLU A 185 4.59 13.40 19.09
N VAL A 186 4.03 12.76 18.06
CA VAL A 186 2.69 12.16 18.08
C VAL A 186 2.70 10.71 18.61
N GLY A 187 3.84 10.03 18.53
CA GLY A 187 4.00 8.63 18.86
C GLY A 187 4.07 7.70 17.64
N THR A 188 4.38 6.42 17.89
CA THR A 188 4.57 5.43 16.82
C THR A 188 3.28 5.01 16.12
N GLU A 189 2.15 5.11 16.82
CA GLU A 189 0.81 4.87 16.26
C GLU A 189 0.14 6.23 16.00
N LEU A 190 0.24 6.71 14.77
CA LEU A 190 -0.50 7.90 14.35
C LEU A 190 -2.01 7.63 14.42
N PRO A 191 -2.82 8.65 14.76
CA PRO A 191 -4.26 8.52 14.87
C PRO A 191 -4.89 8.02 13.56
N ALA A 192 -5.93 7.21 13.71
CA ALA A 192 -6.69 6.62 12.60
C ALA A 192 -7.71 7.62 12.03
N ASP A 193 -8.77 7.12 11.38
CA ASP A 193 -9.87 7.92 10.82
C ASP A 193 -10.77 8.57 11.89
N ASP A 194 -10.49 8.39 13.18
CA ASP A 194 -11.24 8.99 14.28
C ASP A 194 -11.07 10.52 14.30
N GLY A 195 -12.09 11.24 13.83
CA GLY A 195 -12.09 12.71 13.71
C GLY A 195 -11.76 13.46 15.01
N GLU A 196 -12.03 12.88 16.18
CA GLU A 196 -11.68 13.47 17.47
C GLU A 196 -10.16 13.45 17.73
N ALA A 197 -9.49 12.36 17.33
CA ALA A 197 -8.04 12.22 17.48
C ALA A 197 -7.26 13.11 16.49
N LEU A 198 -7.92 13.54 15.41
CA LEU A 198 -7.34 14.40 14.38
C LEU A 198 -7.37 15.90 14.75
N ARG A 199 -8.15 16.32 15.75
CA ARG A 199 -8.33 17.74 16.11
C ARG A 199 -7.05 18.42 16.59
N GLY A 200 -6.19 17.70 17.32
CA GLY A 200 -4.99 18.27 17.96
C GLY A 200 -3.76 18.30 17.07
N LEU A 201 -3.89 17.91 15.79
CA LEU A 201 -2.76 17.77 14.89
C LEU A 201 -2.47 19.07 14.14
N ASN A 202 -1.20 19.31 13.89
CA ASN A 202 -0.80 20.26 12.86
C ASN A 202 -0.98 19.64 11.45
N GLY A 203 -0.88 20.46 10.41
CA GLY A 203 -1.09 20.01 9.02
C GLY A 203 -0.09 18.93 8.56
N ALA A 204 1.13 18.92 9.08
CA ALA A 204 2.14 17.93 8.71
C ALA A 204 1.90 16.58 9.41
N GLU A 205 1.55 16.61 10.69
CA GLU A 205 1.12 15.44 11.47
C GLU A 205 -0.15 14.81 10.90
N PHE A 206 -1.11 15.64 10.50
CA PHE A 206 -2.34 15.18 9.85
C PHE A 206 -2.04 14.51 8.50
N LEU A 207 -1.17 15.10 7.68
CA LEU A 207 -0.72 14.49 6.43
C LEU A 207 0.01 13.16 6.70
N ALA A 208 0.83 13.10 7.75
CA ALA A 208 1.52 11.87 8.13
C ALA A 208 0.53 10.76 8.51
N ALA A 209 -0.51 11.08 9.26
CA ALA A 209 -1.59 10.15 9.61
C ALA A 209 -2.32 9.65 8.36
N CYS A 210 -2.64 10.54 7.41
CA CYS A 210 -3.24 10.17 6.13
C CYS A 210 -2.34 9.22 5.32
N ILE A 211 -1.04 9.49 5.25
CA ILE A 211 -0.08 8.62 4.56
C ILE A 211 -0.03 7.24 5.23
N GLN A 212 0.05 7.18 6.56
CA GLN A 212 0.07 5.91 7.29
C GLN A 212 -1.21 5.10 7.04
N HIS A 213 -2.38 5.74 7.08
CA HIS A 213 -3.66 5.09 6.79
C HIS A 213 -3.72 4.59 5.34
N SER A 214 -3.29 5.41 4.39
CA SER A 214 -3.21 5.06 2.96
C SER A 214 -2.31 3.83 2.73
N LEU A 215 -1.15 3.79 3.39
CA LEU A 215 -0.24 2.65 3.33
C LEU A 215 -0.89 1.39 3.92
N ALA A 216 -1.39 1.47 5.15
CA ALA A 216 -1.92 0.35 5.90
C ALA A 216 -3.17 -0.29 5.26
N ASN A 217 -4.12 0.54 4.83
CA ASN A 217 -5.46 0.09 4.45
C ASN A 217 -5.66 -0.03 2.92
N ILE A 218 -4.80 0.59 2.11
CA ILE A 218 -4.96 0.62 0.66
C ILE A 218 -3.74 0.01 -0.05
N LEU A 219 -2.56 0.58 0.15
CA LEU A 219 -1.39 0.28 -0.68
C LEU A 219 -0.73 -1.07 -0.36
N ILE A 220 -0.64 -1.48 0.90
CA ILE A 220 -0.02 -2.76 1.29
C ILE A 220 -0.72 -3.94 0.62
N ASP A 221 -2.05 -3.97 0.66
CA ASP A 221 -2.84 -5.05 0.06
C ASP A 221 -2.77 -5.06 -1.47
N ILE A 222 -2.70 -3.89 -2.10
CA ILE A 222 -2.54 -3.78 -3.55
C ILE A 222 -1.13 -4.26 -3.94
N ALA A 223 -0.09 -3.72 -3.30
CA ALA A 223 1.30 -4.08 -3.55
C ALA A 223 1.56 -5.57 -3.32
N GLY A 224 1.02 -6.15 -2.24
CA GLY A 224 1.13 -7.58 -1.95
C GLY A 224 0.48 -8.46 -3.03
N ARG A 225 -0.71 -8.10 -3.51
CA ARG A 225 -1.40 -8.83 -4.59
C ARG A 225 -0.68 -8.70 -5.94
N GLU A 226 -0.17 -7.52 -6.25
CA GLU A 226 0.62 -7.29 -7.46
C GLU A 226 1.92 -8.09 -7.42
N LEU A 227 2.62 -8.05 -6.29
CA LEU A 227 3.83 -8.81 -6.07
C LEU A 227 3.61 -10.32 -6.24
N ASP A 228 2.55 -10.86 -5.63
CA ASP A 228 2.20 -12.28 -5.74
C ASP A 228 2.03 -12.69 -7.21
N LYS A 229 1.27 -11.90 -7.97
CA LYS A 229 1.04 -12.14 -9.40
C LYS A 229 2.35 -12.09 -10.19
N ASP A 230 3.20 -11.10 -9.93
CA ASP A 230 4.48 -10.94 -10.63
C ASP A 230 5.42 -12.10 -10.34
N LEU A 231 5.52 -12.54 -9.07
CA LEU A 231 6.32 -13.70 -8.66
C LEU A 231 5.82 -15.00 -9.29
N CYS A 232 4.49 -15.22 -9.31
CA CYS A 232 3.91 -16.40 -9.95
C CYS A 232 4.25 -16.44 -11.45
N LYS A 233 4.05 -15.32 -12.16
CA LYS A 233 4.37 -15.22 -13.59
C LYS A 233 5.85 -15.47 -13.87
N GLN A 234 6.75 -14.87 -13.09
CA GLN A 234 8.20 -15.06 -13.24
C GLN A 234 8.60 -16.54 -13.02
N ALA A 235 7.99 -17.18 -12.01
CA ALA A 235 8.22 -18.58 -11.70
C ALA A 235 7.79 -19.52 -12.83
N GLU A 236 6.59 -19.29 -13.39
CA GLU A 236 6.06 -20.04 -14.52
C GLU A 236 6.87 -19.83 -15.80
N ALA A 237 7.22 -18.58 -16.12
CA ALA A 237 8.03 -18.26 -17.29
C ALA A 237 9.40 -18.95 -17.26
N LEU A 238 10.06 -18.97 -16.09
CA LEU A 238 11.31 -19.68 -15.90
C LEU A 238 11.15 -21.20 -16.07
N ALA A 239 10.08 -21.79 -15.51
CA ALA A 239 9.79 -23.21 -15.67
C ALA A 239 9.59 -23.59 -17.14
N LEU A 240 8.76 -22.83 -17.87
CA LEU A 240 8.52 -23.03 -19.30
C LEU A 240 9.81 -22.88 -20.12
N GLY A 241 10.66 -21.90 -19.78
CA GLY A 241 11.95 -21.70 -20.43
C GLY A 241 12.93 -22.87 -20.24
N ILE A 242 12.91 -23.53 -19.08
CA ILE A 242 13.72 -24.74 -18.82
C ILE A 242 13.15 -25.94 -19.59
N ILE A 243 11.82 -26.13 -19.56
CA ILE A 243 11.15 -27.23 -20.27
C ILE A 243 11.40 -27.13 -21.78
N ARG A 244 11.24 -25.94 -22.38
CA ARG A 244 11.50 -25.72 -23.80
C ARG A 244 12.95 -26.03 -24.18
N ARG A 245 13.92 -25.65 -23.34
CA ARG A 245 15.34 -25.95 -23.57
C ARG A 245 15.62 -27.44 -23.48
N LYS A 246 15.11 -28.14 -22.46
CA LYS A 246 15.28 -29.60 -22.32
C LYS A 246 14.57 -30.39 -23.42
N GLY A 247 13.37 -29.96 -23.83
CA GLY A 247 12.63 -30.59 -24.93
C GLY A 247 13.31 -30.44 -26.29
N ARG A 248 14.01 -29.33 -26.54
CA ARG A 248 14.84 -29.13 -27.75
C ARG A 248 16.15 -29.92 -27.74
N ILE A 249 16.61 -30.40 -26.59
CA ILE A 249 17.81 -31.25 -26.49
C ILE A 249 17.44 -32.74 -26.69
N GLN A 250 16.16 -33.08 -26.53
CA GLN A 250 15.63 -34.44 -26.68
C GLN A 250 14.99 -34.72 -28.06
N ALA A 251 14.92 -33.71 -28.95
CA ALA A 251 14.43 -33.82 -30.33
C ALA A 251 15.59 -33.58 -31.29
#